data_AF-A0A950VQ43-F1
#
_entry.id   AF-A0A950VQ43-F1
#
_cell.length_a   1.000
_cell.length_b   1.000
_cell.length_c   1.000
_cell.angle_alpha   90.00
_cell.angle_beta   90.00
_cell.angle_gamma   90.00
#
_symmetry.space_group_name_H-M   'P 1'
#
loop_
_entity.id
_entity.type
_entity.pdbx_description
1 polymer ?
#
loop_
_entity_poly.entity_id
_entity_poly.type
_entity_poly.pdbx_seq_one_letter_code
_entity_poly.pdbx_strand_id
1 'polypeptide(L)'
;MFAGGWSLEAAEAVCGDRGLPADDVLDRLQVLIDSSLVHRLDAPRSELRCGMLETVREFAQDALEASNEAALQRERHATHFLALAQEAEPYLAGADQRAWFDRLDRELDNLRAALGWTRSAGRPELGLRLAGALATFFEERGYVREGCEWLETLLQAPSQTEGGAHLAPLQASALATAAWLRFLQGDYQRATPLAEQSLARWRQLGQVGNSSVALNTLAHVARRDGDAARHEALLRASLDLCRAQGDTRGSAAILSWLSTQRRAEGDLDGASALLEESLRLYQTTGTVGGIAYVLLHTGGVAVARGDYERATALFEESLRLYQGLGDRADVAYATGALAGLAAEAGDLERARRLCTDAVATFRQLGDSRGLAEELRLLGRIATRDGDDSGAAAAFAECLQLRHVMSKVQQAFSIEGLALARARIAAPLGLRAQLESAVRLLGAAHAVREQLDSAGSRSWSISLLTLIHPEYAHQIAALRAVLGDAAFDAAWLAGRRVPLEEAIVRALEDERVWVGDPVRIPA
;
A
#
# COMPACT_ATOMS: atom_id res chain seq x y z
N MET A 1 17.17 21.66 17.52
CA MET A 1 15.73 21.98 17.33
C MET A 1 15.38 21.80 15.86
N PHE A 2 15.89 22.62 14.93
CA PHE A 2 16.00 22.18 13.54
C PHE A 2 16.91 20.94 13.48
N ALA A 3 16.42 19.86 12.89
CA ALA A 3 17.17 18.60 12.75
C ALA A 3 17.82 18.47 11.38
N GLY A 4 17.31 19.19 10.37
CA GLY A 4 17.89 19.29 9.03
C GLY A 4 18.37 20.71 8.70
N GLY A 5 18.27 21.06 7.42
CA GLY A 5 18.30 22.46 6.97
C GLY A 5 16.98 23.18 7.28
N TRP A 6 16.93 24.49 7.06
CA TRP A 6 15.73 25.30 7.28
C TRP A 6 15.69 26.47 6.29
N SER A 7 14.47 26.94 6.00
CA SER A 7 14.25 28.17 5.23
C SER A 7 14.40 29.42 6.11
N LEU A 8 14.57 30.59 5.49
CA LEU A 8 14.51 31.87 6.21
C LEU A 8 13.17 32.05 6.95
N GLU A 9 12.05 31.75 6.29
CA GLU A 9 10.71 31.81 6.88
C GLU A 9 10.59 30.97 8.16
N ALA A 10 11.16 29.75 8.15
CA ALA A 10 11.18 28.89 9.32
C ALA A 10 12.06 29.47 10.44
N ALA A 11 13.23 30.04 10.12
CA ALA A 11 14.06 30.70 11.10
C ALA A 11 13.37 31.93 11.73
N GLU A 12 12.69 32.75 10.92
CA GLU A 12 11.93 33.91 11.37
C GLU A 12 10.78 33.52 12.30
N ALA A 13 9.98 32.53 11.89
CA ALA A 13 8.84 32.06 12.66
C ALA A 13 9.24 31.44 14.01
N VAL A 14 10.40 30.79 14.07
CA VAL A 14 10.84 30.08 15.26
C VAL A 14 11.67 30.98 16.16
N CYS A 15 12.71 31.63 15.64
CA CYS A 15 13.63 32.45 16.42
C CYS A 15 13.11 33.87 16.67
N GLY A 16 12.22 34.39 15.84
CA GLY A 16 11.71 35.76 15.95
C GLY A 16 10.92 35.99 17.24
N ASP A 17 11.31 36.96 18.06
CA ASP A 17 10.62 37.36 19.28
C ASP A 17 10.76 38.86 19.59
N ARG A 18 10.46 39.27 20.83
CA ARG A 18 10.59 40.68 21.23
C ARG A 18 12.05 41.13 21.34
N GLY A 19 12.99 40.22 21.57
CA GLY A 19 14.42 40.48 21.67
C GLY A 19 15.15 40.39 20.33
N LEU A 20 14.61 39.62 19.37
CA LEU A 20 15.05 39.54 17.99
C LEU A 20 13.83 39.61 17.07
N PRO A 21 13.42 40.80 16.59
CA PRO A 21 12.36 40.93 15.60
C PRO A 21 12.58 40.02 14.40
N ALA A 22 11.51 39.48 13.81
CA ALA A 22 11.60 38.57 12.66
C ALA A 22 12.44 39.16 11.52
N ASP A 23 12.23 40.45 11.21
CA ASP A 23 12.96 41.17 10.14
C ASP A 23 14.48 41.23 10.38
N ASP A 24 14.93 41.14 11.64
CA ASP A 24 16.35 41.16 12.01
C ASP A 24 17.00 39.76 11.97
N VAL A 25 16.21 38.69 11.81
CA VAL A 25 16.73 37.30 11.80
C VAL A 25 17.64 37.06 10.60
N LEU A 26 17.34 37.66 9.45
CA LEU A 26 18.18 37.56 8.26
C LEU A 26 19.59 38.13 8.51
N ASP A 27 19.68 39.29 9.16
CA ASP A 27 20.96 39.93 9.48
C ASP A 27 21.79 39.07 10.44
N ARG A 28 21.14 38.43 11.42
CA ARG A 28 21.82 37.49 12.33
C ARG A 28 22.28 36.22 11.62
N LEU A 29 21.46 35.67 10.73
CA LEU A 29 21.86 34.53 9.91
C LEU A 29 23.06 34.87 9.02
N GLN A 30 23.10 36.08 8.46
CA GLN A 30 24.23 36.51 7.63
C GLN A 30 25.52 36.57 8.45
N VAL A 31 25.49 37.07 9.68
CA VAL A 31 26.66 37.03 10.59
C VAL A 31 27.13 35.60 10.86
N LEU A 32 26.22 34.65 11.06
CA LEU A 32 26.55 33.24 11.28
C LEU A 32 27.12 32.57 10.02
N ILE A 33 26.63 32.98 8.84
CA ILE A 33 27.16 32.54 7.54
C ILE A 33 28.58 33.06 7.34
N ASP A 34 28.79 34.35 7.59
CA ASP A 34 30.12 34.99 7.47
C ASP A 34 31.12 34.37 8.46
N SER A 35 30.62 33.88 9.61
CA SER A 35 31.40 33.17 10.63
C SER A 35 31.57 31.67 10.35
N SER A 36 31.06 31.15 9.22
CA SER A 36 31.08 29.71 8.86
C SER A 36 30.42 28.77 9.88
N LEU A 37 29.53 29.30 10.75
CA LEU A 37 28.74 28.49 11.68
C LEU A 37 27.47 27.94 11.02
N VAL A 38 26.95 28.69 10.04
CA VAL A 38 25.84 28.31 9.17
C VAL A 38 26.35 28.37 7.73
N HIS A 39 25.86 27.48 6.86
CA HIS A 39 26.17 27.50 5.44
C HIS A 39 24.88 27.52 4.62
N ARG A 40 24.96 28.06 3.40
CA ARG A 40 23.85 28.02 2.45
C ARG A 40 23.79 26.64 1.80
N LEU A 41 22.59 26.07 1.74
CA LEU A 41 22.31 24.82 1.05
C LEU A 41 21.82 25.10 -0.37
N ASP A 42 22.05 24.16 -1.29
CA ASP A 42 21.49 24.25 -2.63
C ASP A 42 19.96 24.18 -2.57
N ALA A 43 19.32 25.23 -3.07
CA ALA A 43 17.87 25.37 -3.13
C ALA A 43 17.47 26.08 -4.43
N PRO A 44 16.18 26.01 -4.86
CA PRO A 44 15.69 26.81 -5.98
C PRO A 44 16.04 28.29 -5.77
N ARG A 45 16.36 29.01 -6.86
CA ARG A 45 16.89 30.40 -6.82
C ARG A 45 16.05 31.41 -6.01
N SER A 46 14.81 31.09 -5.66
CA SER A 46 13.89 31.92 -4.91
C SER A 46 13.87 31.64 -3.39
N GLU A 47 14.59 30.64 -2.87
CA GLU A 47 14.54 30.25 -1.46
C GLU A 47 15.94 30.32 -0.81
N LEU A 48 16.09 31.13 0.25
CA LEU A 48 17.28 31.07 1.10
C LEU A 48 17.15 29.87 2.05
N ARG A 49 18.00 28.86 1.84
CA ARG A 49 18.05 27.68 2.69
C ARG A 49 19.41 27.58 3.40
N CYS A 50 19.34 27.34 4.69
CA CYS A 50 20.49 27.31 5.58
C CYS A 50 20.67 25.91 6.17
N GLY A 51 21.90 25.56 6.48
CA GLY A 51 22.30 24.34 7.19
C GLY A 51 23.43 24.64 8.17
N MET A 52 23.65 23.71 9.10
CA MET A 52 24.79 23.76 10.02
C MET A 52 25.40 22.36 10.15
N LEU A 53 26.72 22.32 10.39
CA LEU A 53 27.43 21.07 10.68
C LEU A 53 26.90 20.42 11.96
N GLU A 54 26.96 19.09 12.03
CA GLU A 54 26.45 18.32 13.17
C GLU A 54 27.09 18.76 14.50
N THR A 55 28.40 18.99 14.52
CA THR A 55 29.12 19.47 15.72
C THR A 55 28.68 20.86 16.18
N VAL A 56 28.37 21.77 15.26
CA VAL A 56 27.82 23.09 15.59
C VAL A 56 26.40 22.96 16.13
N ARG A 57 25.63 22.01 15.58
CA ARG A 57 24.26 21.72 16.02
C ARG A 57 24.20 21.17 17.43
N GLU A 58 25.09 20.25 17.78
CA GLU A 58 25.23 19.72 19.14
C GLU A 58 25.54 20.85 20.13
N PHE A 59 26.54 21.66 19.83
CA PHE A 59 26.89 22.81 20.67
C PHE A 59 25.73 23.80 20.82
N ALA A 60 25.03 24.14 19.72
CA ALA A 60 23.87 25.03 19.76
C ALA A 60 22.70 24.44 20.57
N GLN A 61 22.53 23.12 20.55
CA GLN A 61 21.54 22.44 21.36
C GLN A 61 21.87 22.51 22.85
N ASP A 62 23.11 22.24 23.24
CA ASP A 62 23.57 22.38 24.63
C ASP A 62 23.40 23.82 25.13
N ALA A 63 23.74 24.79 24.29
CA ALA A 63 23.56 26.21 24.61
C ALA A 63 22.08 26.59 24.78
N LEU A 64 21.18 26.07 23.94
CA LEU A 64 19.74 26.29 24.06
C LEU A 64 19.16 25.64 25.33
N GLU A 65 19.64 24.45 25.69
CA GLU A 65 19.22 23.79 26.92
C GLU A 65 19.66 24.56 28.17
N ALA A 66 20.81 25.22 28.11
CA ALA A 66 21.28 26.12 29.16
C ALA A 66 20.53 27.48 29.20
N SER A 67 19.82 27.89 28.14
CA SER A 67 19.27 29.25 28.02
C SER A 67 17.89 29.49 28.65
N ASN A 68 17.29 28.51 29.33
CA ASN A 68 15.89 28.54 29.83
C ASN A 68 14.80 28.81 28.77
N GLU A 69 15.16 29.03 27.50
CA GLU A 69 14.25 29.31 26.40
C GLU A 69 13.91 28.05 25.58
N ALA A 70 14.57 26.92 25.85
CA ALA A 70 14.42 25.67 25.08
C ALA A 70 12.97 25.23 24.90
N ALA A 71 12.14 25.32 25.94
CA ALA A 71 10.74 24.91 25.88
C ALA A 71 9.93 25.80 24.91
N LEU A 72 10.09 27.13 25.02
CA LEU A 72 9.41 28.10 24.16
C LEU A 72 9.83 27.92 22.70
N GLN A 73 11.12 27.77 22.44
CA GLN A 73 11.64 27.67 21.09
C GLN A 73 11.23 26.35 20.41
N ARG A 74 11.20 25.24 21.16
CA ARG A 74 10.69 23.95 20.65
C ARG A 74 9.18 23.97 20.40
N GLU A 75 8.41 24.69 21.22
CA GLU A 75 6.98 24.88 20.98
C GLU A 75 6.73 25.66 19.69
N ARG A 76 7.43 26.78 19.48
CA ARG A 76 7.33 27.56 18.23
C ARG A 76 7.71 26.76 17.01
N HIS A 77 8.79 25.97 17.10
CA HIS A 77 9.18 25.04 16.06
C HIS A 77 8.05 24.05 15.72
N ALA A 78 7.49 23.39 16.73
CA ALA A 78 6.40 22.44 16.51
C ALA A 78 5.14 23.11 15.94
N THR A 79 4.81 24.32 16.39
CA THR A 79 3.68 25.10 15.85
C THR A 79 3.91 25.53 14.40
N HIS A 80 5.11 25.96 14.04
CA HIS A 80 5.46 26.32 12.66
C HIS A 80 5.32 25.12 11.72
N PHE A 81 5.89 23.96 12.09
CA PHE A 81 5.81 22.76 11.26
C PHE A 81 4.40 22.14 11.23
N LEU A 82 3.59 22.33 12.27
CA LEU A 82 2.15 22.04 12.19
C LEU A 82 1.46 22.95 11.17
N ALA A 83 1.71 24.26 11.20
CA ALA A 83 1.13 25.18 10.24
C ALA A 83 1.49 24.81 8.80
N LEU A 84 2.77 24.48 8.54
CA LEU A 84 3.23 23.98 7.25
C LEU A 84 2.48 22.70 6.82
N ALA A 85 2.34 21.72 7.71
CA ALA A 85 1.65 20.47 7.39
C ALA A 85 0.16 20.70 7.08
N GLN A 86 -0.51 21.58 7.84
CA GLN A 86 -1.91 21.93 7.62
C GLN A 86 -2.12 22.76 6.35
N GLU A 87 -1.16 23.62 6.00
CA GLU A 87 -1.17 24.34 4.73
C GLU A 87 -1.02 23.37 3.55
N ALA A 88 -0.16 22.36 3.69
CA ALA A 88 0.09 21.37 2.65
C ALA A 88 -1.11 20.44 2.39
N GLU A 89 -1.81 20.02 3.44
CA GLU A 89 -2.89 19.02 3.43
C GLU A 89 -3.86 19.10 2.22
N PRO A 90 -4.51 20.25 1.91
CA PRO A 90 -5.43 20.35 0.77
C PRO A 90 -4.75 20.18 -0.60
N TYR A 91 -3.46 20.47 -0.71
CA TYR A 91 -2.71 20.41 -1.97
C TYR A 91 -2.06 19.06 -2.23
N LEU A 92 -1.98 18.17 -1.22
CA LEU A 92 -1.48 16.79 -1.38
C LEU A 92 -2.36 15.92 -2.29
N ALA A 93 -3.48 16.47 -2.73
CA ALA A 93 -4.51 15.82 -3.52
C ALA A 93 -4.76 16.50 -4.88
N GLY A 94 -4.09 17.61 -5.18
CA GLY A 94 -4.38 18.50 -6.31
C GLY A 94 -3.22 18.63 -7.30
N ALA A 95 -3.29 19.64 -8.17
CA ALA A 95 -2.28 19.88 -9.21
C ALA A 95 -0.87 20.17 -8.63
N ASP A 96 -0.80 20.78 -7.46
CA ASP A 96 0.46 21.14 -6.79
C ASP A 96 1.04 20.01 -5.91
N GLN A 97 0.43 18.82 -5.93
CA GLN A 97 0.77 17.67 -5.09
C GLN A 97 2.28 17.40 -5.05
N ARG A 98 2.92 17.33 -6.23
CA ARG A 98 4.35 17.05 -6.32
C ARG A 98 5.22 18.12 -5.66
N ALA A 99 4.91 19.39 -5.88
CA ALA A 99 5.67 20.49 -5.29
C ALA A 99 5.55 20.50 -3.76
N TRP A 100 4.36 20.17 -3.24
CA TRP A 100 4.13 20.06 -1.80
C TRP A 100 4.79 18.83 -1.18
N PHE A 101 4.79 17.68 -1.86
CA PHE A 101 5.58 16.53 -1.42
C PHE A 101 7.08 16.83 -1.39
N ASP A 102 7.62 17.44 -2.44
CA ASP A 102 9.03 17.85 -2.49
C ASP A 102 9.36 18.89 -1.39
N ARG A 103 8.40 19.73 -0.99
CA ARG A 103 8.55 20.65 0.16
C ARG A 103 8.55 19.91 1.49
N LEU A 104 7.62 18.99 1.71
CA LEU A 104 7.55 18.20 2.95
C LEU A 104 8.73 17.25 3.10
N ASP A 105 9.23 16.64 2.02
CA ASP A 105 10.45 15.81 2.06
C ASP A 105 11.66 16.59 2.57
N ARG A 106 11.83 17.84 2.09
CA ARG A 106 12.92 18.72 2.53
C ARG A 106 12.82 19.09 4.01
N GLU A 107 11.62 19.11 4.56
CA GLU A 107 11.34 19.42 5.97
C GLU A 107 11.15 18.18 6.84
N LEU A 108 11.34 16.96 6.30
CA LEU A 108 11.00 15.71 6.97
C LEU A 108 11.68 15.57 8.33
N ASP A 109 12.97 15.90 8.43
CA ASP A 109 13.71 15.82 9.70
C ASP A 109 13.16 16.81 10.73
N ASN A 110 12.73 17.99 10.30
CA ASN A 110 12.12 18.98 11.18
C ASN A 110 10.69 18.56 11.61
N LEU A 111 9.91 17.97 10.70
CA LEU A 111 8.59 17.39 11.00
C LEU A 111 8.72 16.25 12.02
N ARG A 112 9.71 15.36 11.86
CA ARG A 112 10.06 14.31 12.83
C ARG A 112 10.47 14.88 14.18
N ALA A 113 11.31 15.91 14.19
CA ALA A 113 11.74 16.58 15.42
C ALA A 113 10.55 17.22 16.14
N ALA A 114 9.63 17.84 15.41
CA ALA A 114 8.39 18.39 15.95
C ALA A 114 7.50 17.29 16.56
N LEU A 115 7.25 16.19 15.85
CA LEU A 115 6.51 15.02 16.37
C LEU A 115 7.16 14.44 17.63
N GLY A 116 8.49 14.23 17.60
CA GLY A 116 9.26 13.75 18.74
C GLY A 116 9.12 14.64 19.97
N TRP A 117 9.20 15.95 19.78
CA TRP A 117 9.02 16.93 20.86
C TRP A 117 7.60 16.89 21.43
N THR A 118 6.55 16.90 20.60
CA THR A 118 5.16 16.87 21.08
C THR A 118 4.88 15.69 21.98
N ARG A 119 5.46 14.53 21.66
CA ARG A 119 5.41 13.33 22.51
C ARG A 119 6.13 13.55 23.83
N SER A 120 7.40 13.96 23.81
CA SER A 120 8.20 14.14 25.04
C SER A 120 7.66 15.22 25.97
N ALA A 121 7.04 16.26 25.42
CA ALA A 121 6.48 17.38 26.15
C ALA A 121 5.05 17.13 26.64
N GLY A 122 4.46 15.94 26.39
CA GLY A 122 3.10 15.62 26.81
C GLY A 122 2.03 16.48 26.13
N ARG A 123 2.23 16.83 24.84
CA ARG A 123 1.33 17.66 24.02
C ARG A 123 0.65 16.82 22.92
N PRO A 124 -0.16 15.79 23.27
CA PRO A 124 -0.72 14.86 22.30
C PRO A 124 -1.65 15.53 21.28
N GLU A 125 -2.34 16.60 21.65
CA GLU A 125 -3.21 17.34 20.72
C GLU A 125 -2.44 17.88 19.51
N LEU A 126 -1.30 18.55 19.77
CA LEU A 126 -0.45 19.11 18.72
C LEU A 126 0.15 18.00 17.87
N GLY A 127 0.63 16.93 18.52
CA GLY A 127 1.18 15.76 17.83
C GLY A 127 0.16 15.06 16.93
N LEU A 128 -1.08 14.84 17.41
CA LEU A 128 -2.13 14.18 16.63
C LEU A 128 -2.58 15.03 15.43
N ARG A 129 -2.66 16.37 15.59
CA ARG A 129 -2.93 17.28 14.47
C ARG A 129 -1.82 17.23 13.43
N LEU A 130 -0.56 17.24 13.86
CA LEU A 130 0.60 17.19 12.97
C LEU A 130 0.66 15.85 12.23
N ALA A 131 0.55 14.73 12.95
CA ALA A 131 0.56 13.40 12.36
C ALA A 131 -0.65 13.16 11.43
N GLY A 132 -1.82 13.69 11.77
CA GLY A 132 -3.02 13.64 10.93
C GLY A 132 -2.86 14.40 9.61
N ALA A 133 -2.35 15.63 9.66
CA ALA A 133 -2.10 16.44 8.46
C ALA A 133 -1.04 15.82 7.52
N LEU A 134 -0.11 15.03 8.09
CA LEU A 134 0.92 14.30 7.34
C LEU A 134 0.46 12.92 6.84
N ALA A 135 -0.77 12.48 7.10
CA ALA A 135 -1.22 11.13 6.79
C ALA A 135 -1.06 10.76 5.31
N THR A 136 -1.57 11.60 4.40
CA THR A 136 -1.42 11.42 2.95
C THR A 136 0.04 11.44 2.53
N PHE A 137 0.86 12.31 3.13
CA PHE A 137 2.29 12.34 2.85
C PHE A 137 2.99 11.04 3.28
N PHE A 138 2.68 10.51 4.46
CA PHE A 138 3.26 9.26 4.94
C PHE A 138 2.86 8.07 4.06
N GLU A 139 1.63 8.06 3.56
CA GLU A 139 1.14 7.04 2.61
C GLU A 139 1.91 7.12 1.28
N GLU A 140 1.82 8.26 0.60
CA GLU A 140 2.26 8.43 -0.80
C GLU A 140 3.80 8.45 -0.94
N ARG A 141 4.53 8.81 0.12
CA ARG A 141 6.00 8.82 0.14
C ARG A 141 6.61 7.56 0.75
N GLY A 142 5.79 6.59 1.14
CA GLY A 142 6.26 5.29 1.66
C GLY A 142 6.71 5.30 3.12
N TYR A 143 6.40 6.34 3.90
CA TYR A 143 6.63 6.41 5.34
C TYR A 143 5.49 5.78 6.16
N VAL A 144 4.75 4.84 5.59
CA VAL A 144 3.52 4.23 6.15
C VAL A 144 3.75 3.67 7.56
N ARG A 145 4.85 2.95 7.78
CA ARG A 145 5.20 2.37 9.09
C ARG A 145 5.44 3.46 10.13
N GLU A 146 6.25 4.45 9.77
CA GLU A 146 6.62 5.55 10.65
C GLU A 146 5.39 6.38 11.04
N GLY A 147 4.55 6.77 10.07
CA GLY A 147 3.33 7.52 10.32
C GLY A 147 2.38 6.78 11.27
N CYS A 148 2.27 5.46 11.11
CA CYS A 148 1.49 4.62 12.00
C CYS A 148 2.05 4.57 13.44
N GLU A 149 3.37 4.44 13.58
CA GLU A 149 4.04 4.40 14.89
C GLU A 149 3.89 5.74 15.63
N TRP A 150 3.97 6.87 14.92
CA TRP A 150 3.70 8.19 15.49
C TRP A 150 2.27 8.28 16.03
N LEU A 151 1.27 7.95 15.21
CA LEU A 151 -0.14 8.01 15.61
C LEU A 151 -0.44 7.10 16.81
N GLU A 152 -0.01 5.84 16.78
CA GLU A 152 -0.25 4.90 17.88
C GLU A 152 0.43 5.34 19.17
N THR A 153 1.66 5.84 19.08
CA THR A 153 2.39 6.32 20.28
C THR A 153 1.71 7.55 20.88
N LEU A 154 1.28 8.50 20.04
CA LEU A 154 0.57 9.70 20.48
C LEU A 154 -0.81 9.39 21.09
N LEU A 155 -1.49 8.36 20.59
CA LEU A 155 -2.76 7.87 21.14
C LEU A 155 -2.62 7.27 22.55
N GLN A 156 -1.44 6.75 22.91
CA GLN A 156 -1.16 6.20 24.24
C GLN A 156 -0.60 7.24 25.23
N ALA A 157 -0.23 8.43 24.75
CA ALA A 157 0.38 9.45 25.60
C ALA A 157 -0.64 10.00 26.63
N PRO A 158 -0.30 10.04 27.94
CA PRO A 158 -1.17 10.66 28.93
C PRO A 158 -1.33 12.15 28.63
N SER A 159 -2.58 12.64 28.57
CA SER A 159 -2.86 14.07 28.45
C SER A 159 -2.60 14.75 29.78
N GLN A 160 -1.62 15.67 29.84
CA GLN A 160 -1.36 16.48 31.04
C GLN A 160 -2.38 17.61 31.23
N THR A 161 -3.19 17.91 30.20
CA THR A 161 -4.18 18.98 30.22
C THR A 161 -5.56 18.46 30.64
N GLU A 162 -6.15 19.10 31.66
CA GLU A 162 -7.57 18.92 32.03
C GLU A 162 -8.46 19.48 30.91
N GLY A 163 -8.78 18.64 29.92
CA GLY A 163 -9.57 19.06 28.76
C GLY A 163 -9.94 17.95 27.78
N GLY A 164 -9.91 16.67 28.17
CA GLY A 164 -10.01 15.52 27.24
C GLY A 164 -11.18 15.50 26.23
N ALA A 165 -12.22 16.32 26.39
CA ALA A 165 -13.33 16.45 25.46
C ALA A 165 -12.91 16.96 24.06
N HIS A 166 -11.99 17.91 23.94
CA HIS A 166 -11.54 18.42 22.61
C HIS A 166 -10.59 17.45 21.90
N LEU A 167 -9.95 16.54 22.65
CA LEU A 167 -9.02 15.55 22.12
C LEU A 167 -9.75 14.34 21.52
N ALA A 168 -10.99 14.06 21.94
CA ALA A 168 -11.73 12.87 21.53
C ALA A 168 -11.97 12.76 20.00
N PRO A 169 -12.34 13.83 19.27
CA PRO A 169 -12.41 13.79 17.80
C PRO A 169 -11.06 13.52 17.13
N LEU A 170 -9.98 14.14 17.63
CA LEU A 170 -8.62 13.91 17.11
C LEU A 170 -8.19 12.46 17.32
N GLN A 171 -8.47 11.89 18.49
CA GLN A 171 -8.22 10.48 18.77
C GLN A 171 -9.00 9.56 17.85
N ALA A 172 -10.29 9.85 17.60
CA ALA A 172 -11.12 9.05 16.70
C ALA A 172 -10.59 9.10 15.25
N SER A 173 -10.17 10.27 14.77
CA SER A 173 -9.55 10.43 13.44
C SER A 173 -8.19 9.72 13.34
N ALA A 174 -7.34 9.87 14.37
CA ALA A 174 -6.04 9.22 14.43
C ALA A 174 -6.14 7.69 14.49
N LEU A 175 -7.13 7.14 15.18
CA LEU A 175 -7.44 5.70 15.18
C LEU A 175 -7.82 5.21 13.78
N ALA A 176 -8.65 5.95 13.05
CA ALA A 176 -9.02 5.61 11.67
C ALA A 176 -7.81 5.64 10.73
N THR A 177 -6.97 6.68 10.86
CA THR A 177 -5.76 6.84 10.06
C THR A 177 -4.73 5.75 10.36
N ALA A 178 -4.50 5.44 11.63
CA ALA A 178 -3.61 4.35 12.03
C ALA A 178 -4.14 2.99 11.53
N ALA A 179 -5.46 2.77 11.56
CA ALA A 179 -6.07 1.58 11.00
C ALA A 179 -5.80 1.44 9.49
N TRP A 180 -5.95 2.54 8.74
CA TRP A 180 -5.64 2.58 7.31
C TRP A 180 -4.16 2.26 7.03
N LEU A 181 -3.23 2.91 7.74
CA LEU A 181 -1.79 2.66 7.57
C LEU A 181 -1.39 1.23 7.99
N ARG A 182 -2.04 0.64 8.99
CA ARG A 182 -1.86 -0.79 9.33
C ARG A 182 -2.39 -1.70 8.23
N PHE A 183 -3.54 -1.37 7.65
CA PHE A 183 -4.09 -2.11 6.51
C PHE A 183 -3.13 -2.09 5.30
N LEU A 184 -2.55 -0.94 4.98
CA LEU A 184 -1.59 -0.81 3.89
C LEU A 184 -0.31 -1.64 4.11
N GLN A 185 0.12 -1.79 5.37
CA GLN A 185 1.22 -2.69 5.75
C GLN A 185 0.84 -4.18 5.75
N GLY A 186 -0.44 -4.51 5.51
CA GLY A 186 -0.93 -5.89 5.60
C GLY A 186 -1.21 -6.38 7.03
N ASP A 187 -1.13 -5.50 8.03
CA ASP A 187 -1.40 -5.83 9.43
C ASP A 187 -2.89 -5.68 9.76
N TYR A 188 -3.68 -6.55 9.14
CA TYR A 188 -5.14 -6.54 9.26
C TYR A 188 -5.65 -6.86 10.67
N GLN A 189 -4.87 -7.65 11.42
CA GLN A 189 -5.17 -8.02 12.80
C GLN A 189 -5.16 -6.80 13.72
N ARG A 190 -4.26 -5.83 13.47
CA ARG A 190 -4.24 -4.55 14.19
C ARG A 190 -5.14 -3.50 13.55
N ALA A 191 -5.28 -3.49 12.22
CA ALA A 191 -6.14 -2.52 11.53
C ALA A 191 -7.61 -2.60 11.98
N THR A 192 -8.16 -3.82 12.09
CA THR A 192 -9.58 -4.04 12.44
C THR A 192 -9.97 -3.43 13.79
N PRO A 193 -9.32 -3.76 14.92
CA PRO A 193 -9.69 -3.19 16.22
C PRO A 193 -9.47 -1.67 16.29
N LEU A 194 -8.50 -1.10 15.56
CA LEU A 194 -8.30 0.35 15.50
C LEU A 194 -9.47 1.05 14.79
N ALA A 195 -9.91 0.50 13.64
CA ALA A 195 -11.06 1.03 12.91
C ALA A 195 -12.37 0.90 13.73
N GLU A 196 -12.59 -0.23 14.41
CA GLU A 196 -13.76 -0.43 15.27
C GLU A 196 -13.77 0.53 16.47
N GLN A 197 -12.61 0.79 17.08
CA GLN A 197 -12.47 1.80 18.13
C GLN A 197 -12.78 3.21 17.62
N SER A 198 -12.32 3.57 16.42
CA SER A 198 -12.66 4.84 15.79
C SER A 198 -14.17 4.99 15.59
N LEU A 199 -14.83 3.97 15.03
CA LEU A 199 -16.29 3.97 14.85
C LEU A 199 -17.04 4.10 16.17
N ALA A 200 -16.61 3.38 17.21
CA ALA A 200 -17.21 3.47 18.53
C ALA A 200 -17.07 4.89 19.12
N ARG A 201 -15.91 5.52 18.97
CA ARG A 201 -15.65 6.89 19.42
C ARG A 201 -16.51 7.90 18.66
N TRP A 202 -16.59 7.82 17.33
CA TRP A 202 -17.44 8.72 16.54
C TRP A 202 -18.93 8.58 16.89
N ARG A 203 -19.39 7.35 17.19
CA ARG A 203 -20.75 7.13 17.70
C ARG A 203 -20.98 7.77 19.07
N GLN A 204 -20.03 7.62 20.01
CA GLN A 204 -20.11 8.26 21.33
C GLN A 204 -20.16 9.79 21.25
N LEU A 205 -19.45 10.36 20.27
CA LEU A 205 -19.43 11.81 20.02
C LEU A 205 -20.68 12.31 19.27
N GLY A 206 -21.56 11.41 18.79
CA GLY A 206 -22.69 11.78 17.92
C GLY A 206 -22.26 12.29 16.53
N GLN A 207 -21.00 12.04 16.14
CA GLN A 207 -20.38 12.55 14.91
C GLN A 207 -20.08 11.41 13.93
N VAL A 208 -21.07 10.54 13.72
CA VAL A 208 -20.93 9.36 12.84
C VAL A 208 -20.55 9.73 11.40
N GLY A 209 -20.81 10.96 10.95
CA GLY A 209 -20.37 11.48 9.66
C GLY A 209 -18.87 11.32 9.41
N ASN A 210 -18.03 11.45 10.44
CA ASN A 210 -16.57 11.41 10.33
C ASN A 210 -15.99 9.98 10.30
N SER A 211 -16.84 8.97 10.07
CA SER A 211 -16.47 7.55 10.15
C SER A 211 -16.00 6.93 8.83
N SER A 212 -15.98 7.69 7.73
CA SER A 212 -15.71 7.17 6.37
C SER A 212 -14.40 6.37 6.28
N VAL A 213 -13.28 6.92 6.77
CA VAL A 213 -11.96 6.25 6.73
C VAL A 213 -11.96 4.91 7.49
N ALA A 214 -12.62 4.85 8.65
CA ALA A 214 -12.72 3.62 9.42
C ALA A 214 -13.62 2.58 8.72
N LEU A 215 -14.73 3.01 8.12
CA LEU A 215 -15.60 2.14 7.30
C LEU A 215 -14.85 1.60 6.08
N ASN A 216 -14.09 2.44 5.39
CA ASN A 216 -13.29 2.04 4.23
C ASN A 216 -12.28 0.96 4.62
N THR A 217 -11.55 1.16 5.73
CA THR A 217 -10.59 0.17 6.24
C THR A 217 -11.27 -1.17 6.50
N LEU A 218 -12.39 -1.19 7.22
CA LEU A 218 -13.15 -2.42 7.48
C LEU A 218 -13.70 -3.06 6.21
N ALA A 219 -14.11 -2.25 5.23
CA ALA A 219 -14.56 -2.74 3.94
C ALA A 219 -13.42 -3.50 3.24
N HIS A 220 -12.22 -2.91 3.15
CA HIS A 220 -11.10 -3.59 2.51
C HIS A 220 -10.65 -4.85 3.24
N VAL A 221 -10.75 -4.90 4.58
CA VAL A 221 -10.56 -6.13 5.36
C VAL A 221 -11.62 -7.18 5.01
N ALA A 222 -12.90 -6.79 4.95
CA ALA A 222 -13.99 -7.69 4.56
C ALA A 222 -13.79 -8.25 3.13
N ARG A 223 -13.32 -7.42 2.19
CA ARG A 223 -12.97 -7.84 0.83
C ARG A 223 -11.88 -8.91 0.84
N ARG A 224 -10.82 -8.73 1.63
CA ARG A 224 -9.74 -9.72 1.79
C ARG A 224 -10.27 -11.04 2.37
N ASP A 225 -11.19 -10.96 3.33
CA ASP A 225 -11.81 -12.13 3.96
C ASP A 225 -12.85 -12.83 3.07
N GLY A 226 -13.16 -12.26 1.90
CA GLY A 226 -14.11 -12.81 0.94
C GLY A 226 -15.58 -12.50 1.27
N ASP A 227 -15.83 -11.62 2.24
CA ASP A 227 -17.16 -11.17 2.64
C ASP A 227 -17.61 -9.97 1.77
N ALA A 228 -18.01 -10.29 0.54
CA ALA A 228 -18.44 -9.30 -0.46
C ALA A 228 -19.66 -8.48 0.00
N ALA A 229 -20.60 -9.12 0.72
CA ALA A 229 -21.80 -8.46 1.22
C ALA A 229 -21.46 -7.39 2.27
N ARG A 230 -20.57 -7.72 3.22
CA ARG A 230 -20.09 -6.75 4.21
C ARG A 230 -19.24 -5.65 3.57
N HIS A 231 -18.38 -5.99 2.61
CA HIS A 231 -17.60 -4.99 1.86
C HIS A 231 -18.53 -3.96 1.18
N GLU A 232 -19.54 -4.41 0.45
CA GLU A 232 -20.48 -3.52 -0.23
C GLU A 232 -21.28 -2.65 0.76
N ALA A 233 -21.80 -3.25 1.84
CA ALA A 233 -22.56 -2.51 2.85
C ALA A 233 -21.71 -1.40 3.50
N LEU A 234 -20.45 -1.69 3.83
CA LEU A 234 -19.54 -0.71 4.44
C LEU A 234 -19.15 0.40 3.47
N LEU A 235 -18.84 0.07 2.20
CA LEU A 235 -18.53 1.10 1.19
C LEU A 235 -19.74 1.98 0.87
N ARG A 236 -20.95 1.42 0.76
CA ARG A 236 -22.17 2.22 0.56
C ARG A 236 -22.43 3.17 1.73
N ALA A 237 -22.32 2.67 2.96
CA ALA A 237 -22.44 3.52 4.14
C ALA A 237 -21.39 4.65 4.13
N SER A 238 -20.15 4.35 3.79
CA SER A 238 -19.08 5.35 3.66
C SER A 238 -19.38 6.38 2.56
N LEU A 239 -19.89 5.94 1.41
CA LEU A 239 -20.26 6.81 0.30
C LEU A 239 -21.37 7.79 0.70
N ASP A 240 -22.38 7.30 1.41
CA ASP A 240 -23.49 8.14 1.90
C ASP A 240 -22.98 9.21 2.87
N LEU A 241 -22.02 8.86 3.75
CA LEU A 241 -21.37 9.82 4.64
C LEU A 241 -20.55 10.86 3.88
N CYS A 242 -19.68 10.45 2.95
CA CYS A 242 -18.89 11.37 2.14
C CYS A 242 -19.78 12.33 1.34
N ARG A 243 -20.86 11.83 0.71
CA ARG A 243 -21.82 12.67 0.00
C ARG A 243 -22.54 13.66 0.92
N ALA A 244 -22.96 13.23 2.11
CA ALA A 244 -23.61 14.11 3.09
C ALA A 244 -22.68 15.22 3.59
N GLN A 245 -21.37 14.97 3.63
CA GLN A 245 -20.35 15.95 4.02
C GLN A 245 -19.85 16.83 2.86
N GLY A 246 -20.28 16.55 1.63
CA GLY A 246 -19.75 17.22 0.43
C GLY A 246 -18.31 16.80 0.09
N ASP A 247 -17.81 15.70 0.68
CA ASP A 247 -16.50 15.14 0.37
C ASP A 247 -16.52 14.47 -1.02
N THR A 248 -16.26 15.30 -2.02
CA THR A 248 -16.28 14.94 -3.44
C THR A 248 -15.16 13.95 -3.78
N ARG A 249 -13.96 14.16 -3.22
CA ARG A 249 -12.80 13.29 -3.43
C ARG A 249 -13.01 11.91 -2.80
N GLY A 250 -13.49 11.85 -1.56
CA GLY A 250 -13.79 10.59 -0.88
C GLY A 250 -14.91 9.82 -1.59
N SER A 251 -15.95 10.51 -2.05
CA SER A 251 -17.03 9.89 -2.85
C SER A 251 -16.48 9.25 -4.13
N ALA A 252 -15.61 9.95 -4.86
CA ALA A 252 -14.98 9.44 -6.07
C ALA A 252 -14.11 8.18 -5.82
N ALA A 253 -13.36 8.16 -4.71
CA ALA A 253 -12.56 7.00 -4.32
C ALA A 253 -13.43 5.77 -4.07
N ILE A 254 -14.51 5.94 -3.29
CA ILE A 254 -15.42 4.85 -2.93
C ILE A 254 -16.16 4.31 -4.15
N LEU A 255 -16.58 5.17 -5.07
CA LEU A 255 -17.18 4.75 -6.35
C LEU A 255 -16.20 3.90 -7.17
N SER A 256 -14.92 4.28 -7.23
CA SER A 256 -13.89 3.49 -7.89
C SER A 256 -13.73 2.12 -7.25
N TRP A 257 -13.72 2.02 -5.93
CA TRP A 257 -13.62 0.73 -5.23
C TRP A 257 -14.85 -0.16 -5.46
N LEU A 258 -16.07 0.41 -5.41
CA LEU A 258 -17.30 -0.32 -5.75
C LEU A 258 -17.27 -0.86 -7.19
N SER A 259 -16.71 -0.10 -8.14
CA SER A 259 -16.57 -0.55 -9.52
C SER A 259 -15.74 -1.83 -9.65
N THR A 260 -14.70 -1.99 -8.82
CA THR A 260 -13.86 -3.20 -8.84
C THR A 260 -14.63 -4.44 -8.43
N GLN A 261 -15.58 -4.30 -7.49
CA GLN A 261 -16.49 -5.38 -7.11
C GLN A 261 -17.47 -5.72 -8.23
N ARG A 262 -18.09 -4.70 -8.84
CA ARG A 262 -19.01 -4.91 -9.99
C ARG A 262 -18.32 -5.59 -11.16
N ARG A 263 -17.09 -5.20 -11.46
CA ARG A 263 -16.27 -5.86 -12.47
C ARG A 263 -16.01 -7.33 -12.11
N ALA A 264 -15.70 -7.64 -10.86
CA ALA A 264 -15.50 -9.02 -10.40
C ALA A 264 -16.78 -9.87 -10.51
N GLU A 265 -17.95 -9.27 -10.23
CA GLU A 265 -19.27 -9.88 -10.40
C GLU A 265 -19.70 -10.05 -11.88
N GLY A 266 -18.94 -9.47 -12.83
CA GLY A 266 -19.28 -9.47 -14.25
C GLY A 266 -20.27 -8.37 -14.66
N ASP A 267 -20.70 -7.50 -13.73
CA ASP A 267 -21.49 -6.31 -14.00
C ASP A 267 -20.59 -5.20 -14.57
N LEU A 268 -20.15 -5.39 -15.82
CA LEU A 268 -19.22 -4.47 -16.49
C LEU A 268 -19.86 -3.11 -16.79
N ASP A 269 -21.18 -3.08 -17.00
CA ASP A 269 -21.93 -1.85 -17.25
C ASP A 269 -22.09 -1.04 -15.96
N GLY A 270 -22.45 -1.68 -14.84
CA GLY A 270 -22.46 -1.05 -13.52
C GLY A 270 -21.07 -0.56 -13.10
N ALA A 271 -20.02 -1.34 -13.38
CA ALA A 271 -18.64 -0.90 -13.15
C ALA A 271 -18.29 0.36 -13.98
N SER A 272 -18.68 0.39 -15.26
CA SER A 272 -18.44 1.54 -16.14
C SER A 272 -19.17 2.79 -15.62
N ALA A 273 -20.43 2.67 -15.22
CA ALA A 273 -21.23 3.80 -14.71
C ALA A 273 -20.62 4.42 -13.43
N LEU A 274 -20.14 3.57 -12.51
CA LEU A 274 -19.46 4.02 -11.29
C LEU A 274 -18.14 4.74 -11.59
N LEU A 275 -17.35 4.21 -12.53
CA LEU A 275 -16.08 4.81 -12.95
C LEU A 275 -16.30 6.14 -13.69
N GLU A 276 -17.34 6.25 -14.52
CA GLU A 276 -17.69 7.51 -15.18
C GLU A 276 -18.12 8.59 -14.19
N GLU A 277 -18.90 8.23 -13.15
CA GLU A 277 -19.23 9.17 -12.08
C GLU A 277 -17.97 9.58 -11.31
N SER A 278 -17.14 8.61 -10.91
CA SER A 278 -15.88 8.88 -10.21
C SER A 278 -14.95 9.80 -11.00
N LEU A 279 -14.80 9.55 -12.31
CA LEU A 279 -13.97 10.36 -13.20
C LEU A 279 -14.42 11.83 -13.20
N ARG A 280 -15.74 12.07 -13.30
CA ARG A 280 -16.29 13.44 -13.26
C ARG A 280 -16.00 14.14 -11.94
N LEU A 281 -16.09 13.43 -10.82
CA LEU A 281 -15.81 13.99 -9.50
C LEU A 281 -14.32 14.35 -9.35
N TYR A 282 -13.40 13.45 -9.73
CA TYR A 282 -11.97 13.74 -9.68
C TYR A 282 -11.53 14.84 -10.67
N GLN A 283 -12.18 14.95 -11.83
CA GLN A 283 -11.97 16.07 -12.75
C GLN A 283 -12.41 17.40 -12.13
N THR A 284 -13.53 17.40 -11.39
CA THR A 284 -14.04 18.60 -10.70
C THR A 284 -13.08 19.07 -9.60
N THR A 285 -12.45 18.14 -8.87
CA THR A 285 -11.48 18.46 -7.81
C THR A 285 -10.05 18.65 -8.31
N GLY A 286 -9.76 18.39 -9.59
CA GLY A 286 -8.40 18.43 -10.13
C GLY A 286 -7.47 17.37 -9.55
N THR A 287 -8.00 16.24 -9.06
CA THR A 287 -7.23 15.18 -8.41
C THR A 287 -6.63 14.24 -9.45
N VAL A 288 -5.43 14.58 -9.93
CA VAL A 288 -4.75 13.86 -11.02
C VAL A 288 -4.51 12.38 -10.71
N GLY A 289 -4.05 12.05 -9.50
CA GLY A 289 -3.85 10.66 -9.08
C GLY A 289 -5.16 9.85 -9.10
N GLY A 290 -6.27 10.46 -8.69
CA GLY A 290 -7.60 9.86 -8.76
C GLY A 290 -8.08 9.63 -10.20
N ILE A 291 -7.78 10.56 -11.11
CA ILE A 291 -8.05 10.39 -12.55
C ILE A 291 -7.25 9.19 -13.08
N ALA A 292 -5.95 9.12 -12.79
CA ALA A 292 -5.09 8.02 -13.21
C ALA A 292 -5.57 6.67 -12.68
N TYR A 293 -6.03 6.62 -11.42
CA TYR A 293 -6.63 5.44 -10.80
C TYR A 293 -7.91 4.97 -11.53
N VAL A 294 -8.80 5.91 -11.88
CA VAL A 294 -10.03 5.60 -12.62
C VAL A 294 -9.73 5.11 -14.04
N LEU A 295 -8.75 5.68 -14.73
CA LEU A 295 -8.30 5.22 -16.04
C LEU A 295 -7.75 3.79 -15.97
N LEU A 296 -6.95 3.47 -14.95
CA LEU A 296 -6.47 2.12 -14.68
C LEU A 296 -7.65 1.15 -14.51
N HIS A 297 -8.66 1.49 -13.71
CA HIS A 297 -9.80 0.58 -13.53
C HIS A 297 -10.73 0.49 -14.75
N THR A 298 -10.85 1.57 -15.53
CA THR A 298 -11.57 1.57 -16.81
C THR A 298 -10.86 0.67 -17.83
N GLY A 299 -9.53 0.69 -17.86
CA GLY A 299 -8.72 -0.25 -18.64
C GLY A 299 -8.98 -1.70 -18.23
N GLY A 300 -9.09 -1.97 -16.92
CA GLY A 300 -9.48 -3.29 -16.41
C GLY A 300 -10.88 -3.75 -16.87
N VAL A 301 -11.84 -2.84 -17.01
CA VAL A 301 -13.16 -3.13 -17.61
C VAL A 301 -13.03 -3.41 -19.12
N ALA A 302 -12.21 -2.66 -19.84
CA ALA A 302 -11.94 -2.90 -21.26
C ALA A 302 -11.31 -4.28 -21.50
N VAL A 303 -10.35 -4.70 -20.67
CA VAL A 303 -9.82 -6.07 -20.68
C VAL A 303 -10.91 -7.11 -20.49
N ALA A 304 -11.80 -6.93 -19.52
CA ALA A 304 -12.91 -7.86 -19.27
C ALA A 304 -13.91 -7.94 -20.45
N ARG A 305 -13.99 -6.90 -21.28
CA ARG A 305 -14.76 -6.88 -22.54
C ARG A 305 -13.98 -7.43 -23.75
N GLY A 306 -12.69 -7.73 -23.60
CA GLY A 306 -11.80 -8.14 -24.70
C GLY A 306 -11.31 -6.98 -25.58
N ASP A 307 -11.53 -5.72 -25.19
CA ASP A 307 -11.07 -4.53 -25.91
C ASP A 307 -9.64 -4.16 -25.47
N TYR A 308 -8.67 -4.94 -25.94
CA TYR A 308 -7.27 -4.80 -25.56
C TYR A 308 -6.61 -3.51 -26.09
N GLU A 309 -7.06 -2.99 -27.24
CA GLU A 309 -6.58 -1.72 -27.80
C GLU A 309 -6.96 -0.56 -26.88
N ARG A 310 -8.23 -0.47 -26.49
CA ARG A 310 -8.70 0.54 -25.54
C ARG A 310 -8.03 0.39 -24.17
N ALA A 311 -7.88 -0.85 -23.69
CA ALA A 311 -7.20 -1.11 -22.42
C ALA A 311 -5.76 -0.58 -22.42
N THR A 312 -5.02 -0.82 -23.51
CA THR A 312 -3.64 -0.35 -23.67
C THR A 312 -3.56 1.17 -23.58
N ALA A 313 -4.40 1.89 -24.33
CA ALA A 313 -4.43 3.35 -24.32
C ALA A 313 -4.74 3.92 -22.92
N LEU A 314 -5.69 3.31 -22.21
CA LEU A 314 -6.07 3.73 -20.85
C LEU A 314 -4.96 3.51 -19.84
N PHE A 315 -4.25 2.36 -19.90
CA PHE A 315 -3.12 2.07 -19.03
C PHE A 315 -1.92 2.97 -19.32
N GLU A 316 -1.61 3.26 -20.58
CA GLU A 316 -0.54 4.17 -20.95
C GLU A 316 -0.83 5.62 -20.53
N GLU A 317 -2.08 6.06 -20.60
CA GLU A 317 -2.49 7.36 -20.06
C GLU A 317 -2.37 7.42 -18.54
N SER A 318 -2.88 6.41 -17.83
CA SER A 318 -2.73 6.28 -16.38
C SER A 318 -1.25 6.31 -15.96
N LEU A 319 -0.40 5.53 -16.63
CA LEU A 319 1.05 5.50 -16.38
C LEU A 319 1.70 6.88 -16.56
N ARG A 320 1.37 7.60 -17.63
CA ARG A 320 1.90 8.96 -17.86
C ARG A 320 1.52 9.94 -16.75
N LEU A 321 0.27 9.87 -16.26
CA LEU A 321 -0.18 10.73 -15.17
C LEU A 321 0.58 10.41 -13.88
N TYR A 322 0.72 9.14 -13.50
CA TYR A 322 1.48 8.74 -12.31
C TYR A 322 2.97 9.09 -12.40
N GLN A 323 3.59 8.95 -13.58
CA GLN A 323 4.96 9.41 -13.83
C GLN A 323 5.10 10.93 -13.64
N GLY A 324 4.10 11.71 -14.06
CA GLY A 324 4.07 13.16 -13.86
C GLY A 324 4.04 13.55 -12.37
N LEU A 325 3.31 12.78 -11.56
CA LEU A 325 3.21 12.94 -10.11
C LEU A 325 4.48 12.48 -9.37
N GLY A 326 5.29 11.62 -9.98
CA GLY A 326 6.45 11.00 -9.33
C GLY A 326 6.07 9.89 -8.35
N ASP A 327 4.84 9.38 -8.43
CA ASP A 327 4.35 8.27 -7.61
C ASP A 327 4.93 6.94 -8.13
N ARG A 328 5.91 6.41 -7.41
CA ARG A 328 6.60 5.19 -7.82
C ARG A 328 5.75 3.94 -7.64
N ALA A 329 4.85 3.90 -6.66
CA ALA A 329 4.02 2.74 -6.38
C ALA A 329 2.96 2.58 -7.47
N ASP A 330 2.26 3.66 -7.79
CA ASP A 330 1.20 3.63 -8.80
C ASP A 330 1.75 3.50 -10.22
N VAL A 331 2.96 4.01 -10.49
CA VAL A 331 3.70 3.69 -11.73
C VAL A 331 3.94 2.19 -11.85
N ALA A 332 4.32 1.50 -10.78
CA ALA A 332 4.53 0.06 -10.80
C ALA A 332 3.23 -0.71 -11.05
N TYR A 333 2.11 -0.29 -10.43
CA TYR A 333 0.79 -0.87 -10.69
C TYR A 333 0.35 -0.72 -12.16
N ALA A 334 0.49 0.48 -12.74
CA ALA A 334 0.15 0.70 -14.15
C ALA A 334 1.07 -0.10 -15.10
N THR A 335 2.35 -0.24 -14.74
CA THR A 335 3.32 -1.07 -15.49
C THR A 335 2.94 -2.55 -15.43
N GLY A 336 2.52 -3.05 -14.27
CA GLY A 336 2.02 -4.42 -14.09
C GLY A 336 0.77 -4.71 -14.91
N ALA A 337 -0.16 -3.74 -15.01
CA ALA A 337 -1.34 -3.87 -15.86
C ALA A 337 -0.97 -4.01 -17.36
N LEU A 338 0.02 -3.23 -17.84
CA LEU A 338 0.58 -3.37 -19.19
C LEU A 338 1.31 -4.71 -19.38
N ALA A 339 2.01 -5.20 -18.35
CA ALA A 339 2.64 -6.52 -18.37
C ALA A 339 1.59 -7.63 -18.54
N GLY A 340 0.46 -7.52 -17.82
CA GLY A 340 -0.69 -8.41 -17.96
C GLY A 340 -1.25 -8.43 -19.39
N LEU A 341 -1.44 -7.25 -20.00
CA LEU A 341 -1.89 -7.17 -21.40
C LEU A 341 -0.91 -7.80 -22.38
N ALA A 342 0.39 -7.53 -22.22
CA ALA A 342 1.42 -8.13 -23.07
C ALA A 342 1.41 -9.66 -22.95
N ALA A 343 1.21 -10.18 -21.74
CA ALA A 343 1.07 -11.62 -21.52
C ALA A 343 -0.16 -12.18 -22.24
N GLU A 344 -1.31 -11.51 -22.18
CA GLU A 344 -2.51 -11.95 -22.89
C GLU A 344 -2.37 -11.89 -24.41
N ALA A 345 -1.64 -10.91 -24.94
CA ALA A 345 -1.30 -10.82 -26.35
C ALA A 345 -0.25 -11.85 -26.81
N GLY A 346 0.37 -12.59 -25.88
CA GLY A 346 1.42 -13.57 -26.16
C GLY A 346 2.82 -12.98 -26.31
N ASP A 347 3.00 -11.67 -26.09
CA ASP A 347 4.32 -11.03 -26.03
C ASP A 347 4.95 -11.25 -24.65
N LEU A 348 5.35 -12.51 -24.41
CA LEU A 348 5.89 -12.96 -23.13
C LEU A 348 7.21 -12.26 -22.77
N GLU A 349 8.00 -11.86 -23.76
CA GLU A 349 9.26 -11.14 -23.56
C GLU A 349 9.00 -9.73 -22.99
N ARG A 350 8.07 -8.98 -23.58
CA ARG A 350 7.66 -7.67 -23.06
C ARG A 350 6.97 -7.81 -21.71
N ALA A 351 6.09 -8.80 -21.54
CA ALA A 351 5.40 -9.05 -20.29
C ALA A 351 6.40 -9.31 -19.14
N ARG A 352 7.39 -10.17 -19.38
CA ARG A 352 8.42 -10.50 -18.39
C ARG A 352 9.24 -9.28 -17.99
N ARG A 353 9.67 -8.44 -18.94
CA ARG A 353 10.41 -7.20 -18.65
C ARG A 353 9.59 -6.26 -17.75
N LEU A 354 8.39 -5.89 -18.19
CA LEU A 354 7.52 -4.95 -17.47
C LEU A 354 7.19 -5.45 -16.06
N CYS A 355 6.87 -6.74 -15.91
CA CYS A 355 6.57 -7.34 -14.61
C CYS A 355 7.82 -7.38 -13.71
N THR A 356 9.00 -7.67 -14.26
CA THR A 356 10.27 -7.64 -13.49
C THR A 356 10.58 -6.25 -12.96
N ASP A 357 10.36 -5.21 -13.78
CA ASP A 357 10.54 -3.81 -13.39
C ASP A 357 9.57 -3.40 -12.27
N ALA A 358 8.31 -3.84 -12.35
CA ALA A 358 7.31 -3.61 -11.31
C ALA A 358 7.67 -4.33 -9.99
N VAL A 359 8.09 -5.61 -10.06
CA VAL A 359 8.59 -6.38 -8.90
C VAL A 359 9.78 -5.66 -8.24
N ALA A 360 10.75 -5.19 -9.02
CA ALA A 360 11.91 -4.48 -8.49
C ALA A 360 11.49 -3.18 -7.77
N THR A 361 10.53 -2.46 -8.33
CA THR A 361 10.01 -1.22 -7.74
C THR A 361 9.28 -1.50 -6.42
N PHE A 362 8.34 -2.44 -6.38
CA PHE A 362 7.65 -2.78 -5.12
C PHE A 362 8.60 -3.30 -4.05
N ARG A 363 9.63 -4.07 -4.42
CA ARG A 363 10.68 -4.51 -3.49
C ARG A 363 11.46 -3.34 -2.90
N GLN A 364 11.82 -2.34 -3.70
CA GLN A 364 12.51 -1.13 -3.21
C GLN A 364 11.62 -0.27 -2.30
N LEU A 365 10.32 -0.23 -2.57
CA LEU A 365 9.34 0.49 -1.76
C LEU A 365 8.95 -0.26 -0.48
N GLY A 366 9.26 -1.56 -0.38
CA GLY A 366 8.80 -2.41 0.72
C GLY A 366 7.29 -2.67 0.69
N ASP A 367 6.63 -2.50 -0.46
CA ASP A 367 5.21 -2.80 -0.64
C ASP A 367 5.01 -4.29 -0.90
N SER A 368 4.75 -5.02 0.19
CA SER A 368 4.49 -6.46 0.14
C SER A 368 3.26 -6.83 -0.68
N ARG A 369 2.23 -5.96 -0.75
CA ARG A 369 0.97 -6.25 -1.43
C ARG A 369 1.16 -6.18 -2.95
N GLY A 370 1.73 -5.07 -3.44
CA GLY A 370 2.10 -4.93 -4.85
C GLY A 370 3.09 -6.00 -5.28
N LEU A 371 4.10 -6.30 -4.44
CA LEU A 371 5.07 -7.35 -4.72
C LEU A 371 4.42 -8.73 -4.87
N ALA A 372 3.51 -9.12 -3.97
CA ALA A 372 2.82 -10.41 -4.06
C ALA A 372 1.95 -10.53 -5.33
N GLU A 373 1.31 -9.44 -5.74
CA GLU A 373 0.49 -9.40 -6.96
C GLU A 373 1.34 -9.58 -8.23
N GLU A 374 2.46 -8.86 -8.32
CA GLU A 374 3.36 -8.94 -9.47
C GLU A 374 4.14 -10.26 -9.52
N LEU A 375 4.58 -10.81 -8.39
CA LEU A 375 5.21 -12.14 -8.35
C LEU A 375 4.27 -13.23 -8.86
N ARG A 376 2.98 -13.13 -8.55
CA ARG A 376 1.96 -14.05 -9.07
C ARG A 376 1.78 -13.89 -10.59
N LEU A 377 1.84 -12.67 -11.12
CA LEU A 377 1.82 -12.41 -12.56
C LEU A 377 3.10 -12.96 -13.23
N LEU A 378 4.27 -12.73 -12.66
CA LEU A 378 5.54 -13.25 -13.13
C LEU A 378 5.55 -14.79 -13.18
N GLY A 379 5.02 -15.45 -12.16
CA GLY A 379 4.86 -16.91 -12.14
C GLY A 379 3.95 -17.43 -13.25
N ARG A 380 2.87 -16.70 -13.57
CA ARG A 380 2.00 -17.02 -14.72
C ARG A 380 2.72 -16.83 -16.06
N ILE A 381 3.44 -15.72 -16.22
CA ILE A 381 4.22 -15.43 -17.43
C ILE A 381 5.28 -16.52 -17.65
N ALA A 382 6.03 -16.87 -16.60
CA ALA A 382 7.04 -17.93 -16.66
C ALA A 382 6.42 -19.31 -16.98
N THR A 383 5.24 -19.61 -16.43
CA THR A 383 4.49 -20.83 -16.78
C THR A 383 4.14 -20.88 -18.28
N ARG A 384 3.68 -19.77 -18.85
CA ARG A 384 3.35 -19.69 -20.29
C ARG A 384 4.59 -19.76 -21.19
N ASP A 385 5.73 -19.30 -20.69
CA ASP A 385 7.01 -19.33 -21.39
C ASP A 385 7.74 -20.69 -21.27
N GLY A 386 7.19 -21.63 -20.48
CA GLY A 386 7.82 -22.93 -20.20
C GLY A 386 9.00 -22.86 -19.23
N ASP A 387 9.21 -21.72 -18.57
CA ASP A 387 10.23 -21.50 -17.54
C ASP A 387 9.71 -21.98 -16.18
N ASP A 388 9.69 -23.30 -15.98
CA ASP A 388 9.14 -23.91 -14.78
C ASP A 388 9.93 -23.56 -13.50
N SER A 389 11.24 -23.40 -13.60
CA SER A 389 12.08 -22.95 -12.48
C SER A 389 11.75 -21.52 -12.08
N GLY A 390 11.64 -20.59 -13.04
CA GLY A 390 11.22 -19.21 -12.78
C GLY A 390 9.80 -19.13 -12.24
N ALA A 391 8.88 -19.96 -12.74
CA ALA A 391 7.52 -20.04 -12.24
C ALA A 391 7.49 -20.51 -10.78
N ALA A 392 8.21 -21.59 -10.45
CA ALA A 392 8.30 -22.10 -9.09
C ALA A 392 8.92 -21.07 -8.13
N ALA A 393 10.00 -20.40 -8.53
CA ALA A 393 10.63 -19.35 -7.72
C ALA A 393 9.67 -18.19 -7.42
N ALA A 394 8.98 -17.67 -8.45
CA ALA A 394 8.06 -16.56 -8.30
C ALA A 394 6.85 -16.90 -7.42
N PHE A 395 6.24 -18.08 -7.60
CA PHE A 395 5.12 -18.51 -6.75
C PHE A 395 5.57 -18.82 -5.31
N ALA A 396 6.77 -19.38 -5.11
CA ALA A 396 7.31 -19.61 -3.78
C ALA A 396 7.57 -18.29 -3.04
N GLU A 397 8.20 -17.31 -3.69
CA GLU A 397 8.40 -15.97 -3.10
C GLU A 397 7.05 -15.30 -2.79
N CYS A 398 6.07 -15.39 -3.70
CA CYS A 398 4.71 -14.91 -3.45
C CYS A 398 4.09 -15.53 -2.19
N LEU A 399 4.24 -16.85 -1.99
CA LEU A 399 3.73 -17.55 -0.81
C LEU A 399 4.44 -17.20 0.51
N GLN A 400 5.67 -16.68 0.47
CA GLN A 400 6.31 -16.11 1.65
C GLN A 400 5.57 -14.85 2.12
N LEU A 401 4.91 -14.13 1.21
CA LEU A 401 4.08 -12.95 1.46
C LEU A 401 2.62 -13.29 1.78
N ARG A 402 2.31 -14.54 2.15
CA ARG A 402 0.92 -14.99 2.46
C ARG A 402 0.12 -14.11 3.41
N HIS A 403 0.78 -13.37 4.31
CA HIS A 403 0.13 -12.49 5.27
C HIS A 403 -0.64 -11.31 4.63
N VAL A 404 -0.24 -10.87 3.42
CA VAL A 404 -0.94 -9.82 2.66
C VAL A 404 -1.92 -10.36 1.61
N MET A 405 -2.06 -11.68 1.51
CA MET A 405 -2.84 -12.34 0.46
C MET A 405 -4.17 -12.84 0.99
N SER A 406 -5.21 -12.80 0.16
CA SER A 406 -6.46 -13.52 0.43
C SER A 406 -6.25 -15.04 0.30
N LYS A 407 -7.14 -15.84 0.90
CA LYS A 407 -7.11 -17.30 0.78
C LYS A 407 -7.19 -17.77 -0.68
N VAL A 408 -7.92 -17.05 -1.53
CA VAL A 408 -7.99 -17.31 -2.98
C VAL A 408 -6.63 -17.13 -3.64
N GLN A 409 -5.96 -16.01 -3.35
CA GLN A 409 -4.63 -15.71 -3.91
C GLN A 409 -3.59 -16.72 -3.44
N GLN A 410 -3.66 -17.14 -2.17
CA GLN A 410 -2.80 -18.18 -1.62
C GLN A 410 -3.03 -19.51 -2.33
N ALA A 411 -4.29 -19.95 -2.46
CA ALA A 411 -4.63 -21.18 -3.17
C ALA A 411 -4.11 -21.15 -4.62
N PHE A 412 -4.34 -20.07 -5.37
CA PHE A 412 -3.83 -19.92 -6.74
C PHE A 412 -2.30 -20.05 -6.81
N SER A 413 -1.57 -19.45 -5.87
CA SER A 413 -0.11 -19.47 -5.87
C SER A 413 0.45 -20.85 -5.48
N ILE A 414 -0.24 -21.59 -4.60
CA ILE A 414 0.08 -23.00 -4.31
C ILE A 414 -0.08 -23.85 -5.57
N GLU A 415 -1.15 -23.64 -6.34
CA GLU A 415 -1.37 -24.39 -7.58
C GLU A 415 -0.29 -24.11 -8.61
N GLY A 416 0.01 -22.84 -8.85
CA GLY A 416 1.08 -22.44 -9.75
C GLY A 416 2.41 -23.10 -9.38
N LEU A 417 2.77 -23.06 -8.10
CA LEU A 417 3.99 -23.70 -7.58
C LEU A 417 3.96 -25.23 -7.74
N ALA A 418 2.85 -25.87 -7.39
CA ALA A 418 2.70 -27.32 -7.47
C ALA A 418 2.80 -27.82 -8.92
N LEU A 419 2.19 -27.11 -9.87
CA LEU A 419 2.21 -27.46 -11.29
C LEU A 419 3.59 -27.23 -11.90
N ALA A 420 4.26 -26.11 -11.58
CA ALA A 420 5.63 -25.86 -12.02
C ALA A 420 6.59 -26.96 -11.53
N ARG A 421 6.51 -27.32 -10.25
CA ARG A 421 7.32 -28.42 -9.68
C ARG A 421 6.98 -29.78 -10.25
N ALA A 422 5.70 -30.05 -10.53
CA ALA A 422 5.30 -31.27 -11.19
C ALA A 422 5.92 -31.41 -12.59
N ARG A 423 5.99 -30.32 -13.36
CA ARG A 423 6.60 -30.32 -14.69
C ARG A 423 8.13 -30.49 -14.64
N ILE A 424 8.79 -30.00 -13.59
CA ILE A 424 10.21 -30.30 -13.31
C ILE A 424 10.41 -31.79 -12.93
N ALA A 425 9.54 -32.33 -12.07
CA ALA A 425 9.68 -33.67 -11.50
C ALA A 425 9.29 -34.82 -12.46
N ALA A 426 8.31 -34.58 -13.34
CA ALA A 426 7.78 -35.58 -14.27
C ALA A 426 8.85 -36.22 -15.19
N PRO A 427 9.71 -35.47 -15.91
CA PRO A 427 10.74 -36.06 -16.76
C PRO A 427 11.82 -36.81 -15.97
N LEU A 428 11.97 -36.51 -14.68
CA LEU A 428 12.94 -37.17 -13.78
C LEU A 428 12.37 -38.45 -13.14
N GLY A 429 11.08 -38.77 -13.36
CA GLY A 429 10.44 -39.94 -12.76
C GLY A 429 10.28 -39.86 -11.23
N LEU A 430 10.29 -38.64 -10.68
CA LEU A 430 10.23 -38.38 -9.24
C LEU A 430 8.82 -38.54 -8.69
N ARG A 431 8.37 -39.80 -8.57
CA ARG A 431 6.99 -40.16 -8.21
C ARG A 431 6.51 -39.54 -6.89
N ALA A 432 7.36 -39.52 -5.86
CA ALA A 432 7.00 -38.95 -4.56
C ALA A 432 6.72 -37.43 -4.64
N GLN A 433 7.49 -36.72 -5.45
CA GLN A 433 7.35 -35.29 -5.69
C GLN A 433 6.08 -34.98 -6.49
N LEU A 434 5.74 -35.82 -7.47
CA LEU A 434 4.45 -35.73 -8.18
C LEU A 434 3.27 -35.95 -7.24
N GLU A 435 3.32 -36.94 -6.34
CA GLU A 435 2.28 -37.15 -5.33
C GLU A 435 2.19 -35.96 -4.35
N SER A 436 3.31 -35.37 -3.96
CA SER A 436 3.35 -34.14 -3.15
C SER A 436 2.72 -32.95 -3.87
N ALA A 437 2.99 -32.77 -5.17
CA ALA A 437 2.35 -31.75 -5.99
C ALA A 437 0.82 -31.95 -6.04
N VAL A 438 0.35 -33.19 -6.22
CA VAL A 438 -1.10 -33.50 -6.20
C VAL A 438 -1.72 -33.23 -4.83
N ARG A 439 -1.02 -33.45 -3.72
CA ARG A 439 -1.51 -33.06 -2.39
C ARG A 439 -1.69 -31.55 -2.26
N LEU A 440 -0.73 -30.77 -2.76
CA LEU A 440 -0.84 -29.30 -2.77
C LEU A 440 -2.04 -28.83 -3.62
N LEU A 441 -2.24 -29.45 -4.79
CA LEU A 441 -3.41 -29.19 -5.64
C LEU A 441 -4.73 -29.54 -4.95
N GLY A 442 -4.79 -30.67 -4.24
CA GLY A 442 -5.95 -31.05 -3.44
C GLY A 442 -6.26 -30.05 -2.32
N ALA A 443 -5.24 -29.53 -1.64
CA ALA A 443 -5.40 -28.50 -0.61
C ALA A 443 -5.95 -27.19 -1.19
N ALA A 444 -5.38 -26.72 -2.31
CA ALA A 444 -5.86 -25.52 -3.00
C ALA A 444 -7.31 -25.66 -3.50
N HIS A 445 -7.67 -26.85 -4.00
CA HIS A 445 -9.02 -27.17 -4.42
C HIS A 445 -10.03 -27.11 -3.27
N ALA A 446 -9.69 -27.65 -2.09
CA ALA A 446 -10.55 -27.59 -0.92
C ALA A 446 -10.86 -26.16 -0.48
N VAL A 447 -9.89 -25.23 -0.60
CA VAL A 447 -10.09 -23.81 -0.31
C VAL A 447 -11.09 -23.18 -1.29
N ARG A 448 -10.98 -23.47 -2.58
CA ARG A 448 -11.93 -22.95 -3.58
C ARG A 448 -13.35 -23.45 -3.35
N GLU A 449 -13.50 -24.76 -3.11
CA GLU A 449 -14.81 -25.37 -2.84
C GLU A 449 -15.49 -24.75 -1.62
N GLN A 450 -14.73 -24.49 -0.55
CA GLN A 450 -15.24 -23.78 0.63
C GLN A 450 -15.73 -22.37 0.30
N LEU A 451 -14.98 -21.62 -0.51
CA LEU A 451 -15.32 -20.24 -0.88
C LEU A 451 -16.51 -20.17 -1.85
N ASP A 452 -16.61 -21.12 -2.78
CA ASP A 452 -17.76 -21.26 -3.68
C ASP A 452 -19.04 -21.61 -2.91
N SER A 453 -18.94 -22.50 -1.92
CA SER A 453 -20.06 -22.90 -1.06
C SER A 453 -20.57 -21.76 -0.16
N ALA A 454 -19.70 -20.81 0.18
CA ALA A 454 -20.04 -19.62 0.96
C ALA A 454 -20.76 -18.52 0.15
N GLY A 455 -21.11 -18.80 -1.11
CA GLY A 455 -21.78 -17.82 -1.98
C GLY A 455 -20.84 -16.77 -2.57
N SER A 456 -19.51 -16.92 -2.40
CA SER A 456 -18.49 -16.01 -2.94
C SER A 456 -18.23 -16.26 -4.44
N ARG A 457 -19.31 -16.37 -5.24
CA ARG A 457 -19.26 -16.64 -6.70
C ARG A 457 -18.51 -15.56 -7.50
N SER A 458 -18.25 -14.41 -6.87
CA SER A 458 -17.64 -13.20 -7.45
C SER A 458 -16.17 -13.38 -7.90
N TRP A 459 -15.47 -14.44 -7.48
CA TRP A 459 -14.04 -14.59 -7.77
C TRP A 459 -13.73 -15.55 -8.92
N SER A 460 -14.77 -16.16 -9.49
CA SER A 460 -14.66 -17.26 -10.46
C SER A 460 -14.59 -16.85 -11.93
N ILE A 461 -14.73 -15.55 -12.27
CA ILE A 461 -14.87 -15.14 -13.68
C ILE A 461 -13.76 -14.19 -14.15
N SER A 462 -12.84 -13.72 -13.29
CA SER A 462 -11.69 -12.91 -13.74
C SER A 462 -10.32 -13.50 -13.40
N LEU A 463 -10.19 -14.26 -12.30
CA LEU A 463 -8.95 -15.02 -12.05
C LEU A 463 -8.99 -16.43 -12.68
N LEU A 464 -10.18 -17.00 -12.84
CA LEU A 464 -10.41 -18.39 -13.26
C LEU A 464 -10.63 -18.56 -14.78
N THR A 465 -11.09 -17.51 -15.47
CA THR A 465 -11.30 -17.53 -16.94
C THR A 465 -9.99 -17.63 -17.73
N LEU A 466 -8.85 -17.41 -17.07
CA LEU A 466 -7.51 -17.54 -17.64
C LEU A 466 -6.78 -18.86 -17.30
N ILE A 467 -7.41 -19.77 -16.56
CA ILE A 467 -6.76 -21.02 -16.10
C ILE A 467 -7.28 -22.27 -16.85
N HIS A 468 -8.42 -22.22 -17.54
CA HIS A 468 -9.20 -23.46 -17.68
C HIS A 468 -8.88 -24.46 -18.82
N PRO A 469 -8.21 -24.14 -19.94
CA PRO A 469 -7.81 -25.17 -20.90
C PRO A 469 -6.57 -25.96 -20.42
N GLU A 470 -5.58 -25.26 -19.88
CA GLU A 470 -4.27 -25.83 -19.54
C GLU A 470 -4.31 -26.58 -18.21
N TYR A 471 -5.10 -26.11 -17.23
CA TYR A 471 -5.21 -26.79 -15.93
C TYR A 471 -5.79 -28.19 -16.05
N ALA A 472 -6.87 -28.36 -16.83
CA ALA A 472 -7.44 -29.69 -17.08
C ALA A 472 -6.43 -30.61 -17.78
N HIS A 473 -5.66 -30.08 -18.73
CA HIS A 473 -4.60 -30.82 -19.41
C HIS A 473 -3.48 -31.24 -18.44
N GLN A 474 -3.05 -30.34 -17.56
CA GLN A 474 -1.99 -30.61 -16.58
C GLN A 474 -2.43 -31.63 -15.51
N ILE A 475 -3.68 -31.55 -15.03
CA ILE A 475 -4.26 -32.55 -14.15
C ILE A 475 -4.33 -33.92 -14.84
N ALA A 476 -4.76 -33.96 -16.11
CA ALA A 476 -4.79 -35.20 -16.88
C ALA A 476 -3.39 -35.80 -17.07
N ALA A 477 -2.37 -34.97 -17.33
CA ALA A 477 -0.98 -35.40 -17.43
C ALA A 477 -0.45 -36.01 -16.12
N LEU A 478 -0.72 -35.37 -14.98
CA LEU A 478 -0.39 -35.91 -13.66
C LEU A 478 -1.05 -37.26 -13.40
N ARG A 479 -2.34 -37.38 -13.74
CA ARG A 479 -3.11 -38.61 -13.60
C ARG A 479 -2.58 -39.72 -14.50
N ALA A 480 -2.15 -39.40 -15.71
CA ALA A 480 -1.53 -40.36 -16.64
C ALA A 480 -0.19 -40.91 -16.12
N VAL A 481 0.63 -40.08 -15.48
CA VAL A 481 1.94 -40.49 -14.94
C VAL A 481 1.81 -41.26 -13.63
N LEU A 482 0.94 -40.83 -12.72
CA LEU A 482 0.78 -41.46 -11.40
C LEU A 482 -0.14 -42.70 -11.44
N GLY A 483 -1.11 -42.71 -12.36
CA GLY A 483 -2.26 -43.61 -12.34
C GLY A 483 -3.36 -43.11 -11.42
N ASP A 484 -4.61 -43.43 -11.78
CA ASP A 484 -5.82 -42.94 -11.12
C ASP A 484 -5.82 -43.15 -9.60
N ALA A 485 -5.49 -44.35 -9.14
CA ALA A 485 -5.55 -44.69 -7.71
C ALA A 485 -4.57 -43.86 -6.86
N ALA A 486 -3.34 -43.67 -7.34
CA ALA A 486 -2.33 -42.89 -6.63
C ALA A 486 -2.64 -41.39 -6.67
N PHE A 487 -3.12 -40.90 -7.82
CA PHE A 487 -3.60 -39.53 -7.96
C PHE A 487 -4.76 -39.25 -6.98
N ASP A 488 -5.79 -40.09 -6.95
CA ASP A 488 -6.97 -39.88 -6.11
C ASP A 488 -6.64 -39.96 -4.62
N ALA A 489 -5.76 -40.88 -4.22
CA ALA A 489 -5.28 -40.97 -2.86
C ALA A 489 -4.51 -39.70 -2.43
N ALA A 490 -3.59 -39.21 -3.27
CA ALA A 490 -2.84 -37.99 -3.01
C ALA A 490 -3.74 -36.75 -2.97
N TRP A 491 -4.69 -36.65 -3.91
CA TRP A 491 -5.65 -35.55 -3.99
C TRP A 491 -6.53 -35.49 -2.74
N LEU A 492 -7.11 -36.62 -2.34
CA LEU A 492 -7.94 -36.71 -1.14
C LEU A 492 -7.16 -36.43 0.14
N ALA A 493 -5.91 -36.90 0.23
CA ALA A 493 -5.03 -36.56 1.33
C ALA A 493 -4.77 -35.05 1.38
N GLY A 494 -4.50 -34.43 0.23
CA GLY A 494 -4.32 -32.99 0.08
C GLY A 494 -5.53 -32.16 0.53
N ARG A 495 -6.74 -32.57 0.14
CA ARG A 495 -7.99 -31.88 0.54
C ARG A 495 -8.21 -31.79 2.05
N ARG A 496 -7.56 -32.65 2.83
CA ARG A 496 -7.65 -32.67 4.30
C ARG A 496 -6.57 -31.82 4.98
N VAL A 497 -5.59 -31.31 4.24
CA VAL A 497 -4.50 -30.50 4.76
C VAL A 497 -4.99 -29.05 4.89
N PRO A 498 -4.88 -28.41 6.07
CA PRO A 498 -5.15 -26.99 6.24
C PRO A 498 -4.28 -26.13 5.32
N LEU A 499 -4.81 -24.99 4.85
CA LEU A 499 -4.12 -24.10 3.91
C LEU A 499 -2.73 -23.67 4.43
N GLU A 500 -2.64 -23.31 5.71
CA GLU A 500 -1.40 -22.87 6.33
C GLU A 500 -0.33 -23.97 6.31
N GLU A 501 -0.73 -25.21 6.58
CA GLU A 501 0.17 -26.37 6.52
C GLU A 501 0.57 -26.69 5.08
N ALA A 502 -0.37 -26.57 4.13
CA ALA A 502 -0.08 -26.75 2.71
C ALA A 502 0.94 -25.73 2.21
N ILE A 503 0.87 -24.46 2.65
CA ILE A 503 1.86 -23.42 2.30
C ILE A 503 3.22 -23.76 2.90
N VAL A 504 3.29 -24.18 4.16
CA VAL A 504 4.57 -24.58 4.78
C VAL A 504 5.22 -25.71 3.98
N ARG A 505 4.46 -26.74 3.62
CA ARG A 505 4.95 -27.85 2.78
C ARG A 505 5.35 -27.39 1.38
N ALA A 506 4.60 -26.45 0.81
CA ALA A 506 4.94 -25.85 -0.47
C ALA A 506 6.26 -25.05 -0.40
N LEU A 507 6.63 -24.51 0.76
CA LEU A 507 7.87 -23.75 0.95
C LEU A 507 9.06 -24.60 1.44
N GLU A 508 8.90 -25.92 1.58
CA GLU A 508 10.02 -26.81 1.87
C GLU A 508 11.13 -26.72 0.80
N ASP A 509 12.38 -26.96 1.24
CA ASP A 509 13.62 -26.80 0.45
C ASP A 509 13.47 -27.37 -0.97
N GLU A 510 13.91 -26.61 -1.96
CA GLU A 510 13.86 -26.98 -3.37
C GLU A 510 14.55 -28.34 -3.64
N ARG A 511 15.55 -28.72 -2.83
CA ARG A 511 16.19 -30.04 -2.88
C ARG A 511 15.23 -31.20 -2.60
N VAL A 512 14.21 -30.98 -1.78
CA VAL A 512 13.14 -31.97 -1.51
C VAL A 512 12.30 -32.20 -2.78
N TRP A 513 12.21 -31.19 -3.65
CA TRP A 513 11.37 -31.18 -4.84
C TRP A 513 12.10 -31.57 -6.13
N VAL A 514 13.41 -31.35 -6.22
CA VAL A 514 14.23 -31.71 -7.40
C VAL A 514 15.03 -33.01 -7.17
N GLY A 515 15.05 -33.51 -5.93
CA GLY A 515 15.93 -34.61 -5.50
C GLY A 515 17.35 -34.13 -5.24
N ASP A 516 18.16 -34.90 -4.51
CA ASP A 516 19.59 -34.62 -4.36
C ASP A 516 20.23 -34.57 -5.76
N PRO A 517 21.09 -33.57 -6.08
CA PRO A 517 21.83 -33.59 -7.33
C PRO A 517 22.67 -34.88 -7.34
N VAL A 518 22.32 -35.79 -8.25
CA VAL A 518 23.07 -37.02 -8.45
C VAL A 518 24.52 -36.63 -8.67
N ARG A 519 25.39 -36.96 -7.72
CA ARG A 519 26.84 -36.90 -7.91
C ARG A 519 27.16 -37.85 -9.05
N ILE A 520 27.41 -37.31 -10.24
CA ILE A 520 28.00 -38.08 -11.34
C ILE A 520 29.38 -38.53 -10.84
N PRO A 521 29.67 -39.83 -10.71
CA PRO A 521 31.01 -40.29 -10.36
C PRO A 521 31.97 -39.89 -11.48
N ALA A 522 33.15 -39.41 -11.09
CA ALA A 522 34.19 -38.87 -11.98
C ALA A 522 34.65 -39.85 -13.06
#